data_AF-A0A131ZYG5-F1
#
_entry.id   AF-A0A131ZYG5-F1
#
_cell.length_a   1.000
_cell.length_b   1.000
_cell.length_c   1.000
_cell.angle_alpha   90.00
_cell.angle_beta   90.00
_cell.angle_gamma   90.00
#
_symmetry.space_group_name_H-M   'P 1'
#
loop_
_entity.id
_entity.type
_entity.pdbx_description
1 polymer ?
#
loop_
_entity_poly.entity_id
_entity_poly.type
_entity_poly.pdbx_seq_one_letter_code
_entity_poly.pdbx_strand_id
1 'polypeptide(L)'
;MLIKEYRIPLPLSVDEYKIAQLYMIAKKSREESQGVGSGVEILQNQPYDESPFGPGQYTYKIYHVGHHLPAWLKALLPKSALTIEEKAWNSYPYTKTRYTCPFIEKFSIEIETKYFDDCGHQSNVFGLPNSEIDRQIGIVLGKIP
;
A
#
# COMPACT_ATOMS: atom_id res chain seq x y z
N MET A 1 -16.60 -0.55 -7.07
CA MET A 1 -15.46 -0.04 -6.27
C MET A 1 -15.88 -0.05 -4.82
N LEU A 2 -15.13 -0.73 -3.96
CA LEU A 2 -15.36 -0.78 -2.51
C LEU A 2 -14.29 0.08 -1.84
N ILE A 3 -14.69 1.03 -1.01
CA ILE A 3 -13.78 1.93 -0.30
C ILE A 3 -13.89 1.65 1.20
N LYS A 4 -12.75 1.49 1.86
CA LYS A 4 -12.65 1.35 3.31
C LYS A 4 -11.56 2.27 3.83
N GLU A 5 -11.83 2.97 4.92
CA GLU A 5 -10.84 3.80 5.60
C GLU A 5 -10.46 3.15 6.91
N TYR A 6 -9.17 2.84 7.05
CA TYR A 6 -8.60 2.32 8.28
C TYR A 6 -7.90 3.47 9.01
N ARG A 7 -8.35 3.77 10.22
CA ARG A 7 -7.74 4.74 11.13
C ARG A 7 -6.92 3.97 12.14
N ILE A 8 -5.63 4.27 12.23
CA ILE A 8 -4.68 3.54 13.09
C ILE A 8 -4.00 4.57 14.00
N PRO A 9 -4.60 4.90 15.15
CA PRO A 9 -3.95 5.74 16.15
C PRO A 9 -2.71 5.03 16.69
N LEU A 10 -1.58 5.73 16.75
CA LEU A 10 -0.33 5.19 17.28
C LEU A 10 0.22 6.14 18.35
N PRO A 11 0.90 5.60 19.40
CA PRO A 11 1.58 6.41 20.40
C PRO A 11 2.94 6.92 19.87
N LEU A 12 2.94 7.49 18.67
CA LEU A 12 4.10 8.06 17.99
C LEU A 12 3.66 9.36 17.31
N SER A 13 4.47 10.39 17.42
CA SER A 13 4.34 11.56 16.54
C SER A 13 4.53 11.17 15.07
N VAL A 14 4.05 12.02 14.17
CA VAL A 14 4.26 11.88 12.72
C VAL A 14 5.76 11.78 12.40
N ASP A 15 6.62 12.58 13.03
CA ASP A 15 8.06 12.55 12.79
C ASP A 15 8.72 11.25 13.28
N GLU A 16 8.32 10.73 14.44
CA GLU A 16 8.80 9.42 14.92
C GLU A 16 8.34 8.28 14.02
N TYR A 17 7.08 8.34 13.56
CA TYR A 17 6.56 7.34 12.63
C TYR A 17 7.31 7.36 11.29
N LYS A 18 7.72 8.53 10.79
CA LYS A 18 8.55 8.63 9.59
C LYS A 18 9.85 7.83 9.72
N ILE A 19 10.53 7.94 10.86
CA ILE A 19 11.76 7.17 11.14
C ILE A 19 11.45 5.68 11.20
N ALA A 20 10.39 5.29 11.91
CA ALA A 20 9.95 3.91 12.01
C ALA A 20 9.58 3.32 10.64
N GLN A 21 8.90 4.08 9.78
CA GLN A 21 8.51 3.68 8.44
C GLN A 21 9.74 3.39 7.58
N LEU A 22 10.73 4.27 7.58
CA LEU A 22 11.97 4.06 6.83
C LEU A 22 12.71 2.80 7.30
N TYR A 23 12.78 2.58 8.61
CA TYR A 23 13.33 1.35 9.18
C TYR A 23 12.55 0.11 8.73
N MET A 24 11.21 0.15 8.78
CA MET A 24 10.35 -0.95 8.36
C MET A 24 10.52 -1.27 6.87
N ILE A 25 10.62 -0.25 6.02
CA ILE A 25 10.87 -0.41 4.58
C ILE A 25 12.23 -1.10 4.36
N ALA A 26 13.30 -0.64 5.02
CA ALA A 26 14.63 -1.24 4.89
C ALA A 26 14.66 -2.69 5.39
N LYS A 27 14.04 -2.96 6.55
CA LYS A 27 13.92 -4.31 7.11
C LYS A 27 13.14 -5.23 6.17
N LYS A 28 11.98 -4.77 5.67
CA LYS A 28 11.14 -5.55 4.76
C LYS A 28 11.84 -5.83 3.44
N SER A 29 12.53 -4.84 2.88
CA SER A 29 13.35 -5.02 1.67
C SER A 29 14.44 -6.08 1.87
N ARG A 30 15.10 -6.11 3.03
CA ARG A 30 16.09 -7.16 3.35
C ARG A 30 15.45 -8.55 3.41
N GLU A 31 14.30 -8.68 4.06
CA GLU A 31 13.55 -9.95 4.13
C GLU A 31 13.10 -10.43 2.75
N GLU A 32 12.67 -9.51 1.87
CA GLU A 32 12.27 -9.80 0.49
C GLU A 32 13.48 -10.20 -0.40
N SER A 33 14.68 -9.70 -0.10
CA SER A 33 15.88 -9.92 -0.91
C SER A 33 16.68 -11.17 -0.53
N GLN A 34 16.52 -11.71 0.68
CA GLN A 34 17.36 -12.81 1.21
C GLN A 34 16.70 -14.20 1.11
N GLY A 35 15.46 -14.31 0.61
CA GLY A 35 14.75 -15.58 0.51
C GLY A 35 14.93 -16.28 -0.84
N VAL A 36 15.51 -17.49 -0.86
CA VAL A 36 15.39 -18.40 -2.02
C VAL A 36 13.90 -18.66 -2.24
N GLY A 37 13.33 -18.11 -3.33
CA GLY A 37 11.90 -18.20 -3.62
C GLY A 37 11.01 -17.11 -2.99
N SER A 38 11.56 -15.94 -2.63
CA SER A 38 10.76 -14.83 -2.06
C SER A 38 9.59 -14.40 -2.94
N GLY A 39 9.72 -14.62 -4.26
CA GLY A 39 8.70 -14.29 -5.23
C GLY A 39 8.49 -12.78 -5.35
N VAL A 40 9.48 -11.94 -5.04
CA VAL A 40 9.40 -10.48 -5.26
C VAL A 40 10.56 -10.02 -6.14
N GLU A 41 10.24 -9.37 -7.25
CA GLU A 41 11.19 -8.74 -8.17
C GLU A 41 11.07 -7.21 -8.06
N ILE A 42 12.19 -6.51 -7.83
CA ILE A 42 12.21 -5.04 -7.77
C ILE A 42 12.67 -4.52 -9.13
N LEU A 43 11.75 -3.91 -9.88
CA LEU A 43 12.02 -3.40 -11.23
C LEU A 43 12.51 -1.96 -11.24
N GLN A 44 11.96 -1.11 -10.37
CA GLN A 44 12.39 0.29 -10.23
C GLN A 44 12.41 0.69 -8.76
N ASN A 45 13.41 1.49 -8.39
CA ASN A 45 13.54 2.11 -7.08
C ASN A 45 14.31 3.41 -7.23
N GLN A 46 13.60 4.52 -7.44
CA GLN A 46 14.22 5.80 -7.79
C GLN A 46 13.49 6.97 -7.12
N PRO A 47 14.21 8.07 -6.81
CA PRO A 47 13.58 9.29 -6.38
C PRO A 47 12.77 9.91 -7.54
N TYR A 48 11.77 10.72 -7.20
CA TYR A 48 11.05 11.58 -8.13
C TYR A 48 10.83 12.96 -7.50
N ASP A 49 10.84 14.00 -8.33
CA ASP A 49 10.64 15.39 -7.87
C ASP A 49 9.21 15.89 -8.11
N GLU A 50 8.54 15.36 -9.15
CA GLU A 50 7.24 15.85 -9.60
C GLU A 50 6.11 14.89 -9.21
N SER A 51 5.30 15.33 -8.25
CA SER A 51 4.04 14.68 -7.85
C SER A 51 3.12 15.74 -7.24
N PRO A 52 1.79 15.57 -7.31
CA PRO A 52 0.84 16.42 -6.58
C PRO A 52 1.12 16.53 -5.07
N PHE A 53 1.93 15.62 -4.52
CA PHE A 53 2.22 15.50 -3.10
C PHE A 53 3.65 15.92 -2.72
N GLY A 54 4.47 16.36 -3.69
CA GLY A 54 5.87 16.75 -3.49
C GLY A 54 6.88 15.63 -3.83
N PRO A 55 8.19 15.88 -3.65
CA PRO A 55 9.23 14.92 -3.98
C PRO A 55 9.11 13.65 -3.13
N GLY A 56 9.59 12.52 -3.66
CA GLY A 56 9.45 11.24 -2.97
C GLY A 56 10.25 10.10 -3.59
N GLN A 57 9.94 8.88 -3.17
CA GLN A 57 10.53 7.65 -3.68
C GLN A 57 9.48 6.85 -4.43
N TYR A 58 9.78 6.47 -5.67
CA TYR A 58 8.96 5.57 -6.48
C TYR A 58 9.58 4.17 -6.48
N THR A 59 8.73 3.17 -6.25
CA THR A 59 9.10 1.77 -6.42
C THR A 59 8.12 1.04 -7.32
N TYR A 60 8.65 0.17 -8.17
CA TYR A 60 7.88 -0.78 -8.96
C TYR A 60 8.37 -2.20 -8.66
N LYS A 61 7.48 -3.04 -8.13
CA LYS A 61 7.76 -4.44 -7.80
C LYS A 61 6.78 -5.39 -8.50
N ILE A 62 7.23 -6.62 -8.75
CA ILE A 62 6.40 -7.73 -9.19
C ILE A 62 6.42 -8.81 -8.10
N TYR A 63 5.24 -9.21 -7.63
CA TYR A 63 5.06 -10.33 -6.72
C TYR A 63 4.57 -11.57 -7.48
N HIS A 64 5.36 -12.65 -7.45
CA HIS A 64 5.03 -13.98 -7.96
C HIS A 64 4.24 -14.78 -6.91
N VAL A 65 2.93 -14.55 -6.84
CA VAL A 65 2.03 -15.12 -5.81
C VAL A 65 1.57 -16.55 -6.08
N GLY A 66 2.15 -17.24 -7.07
CA GLY A 66 1.69 -18.56 -7.51
C GLY A 66 1.62 -19.63 -6.41
N HIS A 67 2.43 -19.52 -5.36
CA HIS A 67 2.36 -20.43 -4.21
C HIS A 67 1.34 -20.01 -3.13
N HIS A 68 0.97 -18.73 -3.05
CA HIS A 68 0.14 -18.15 -1.98
C HIS A 68 -1.36 -18.03 -2.29
N LEU A 69 -1.79 -18.21 -3.54
CA LEU A 69 -3.21 -18.13 -3.89
C LEU A 69 -4.01 -19.38 -3.43
N PRO A 70 -5.32 -19.26 -3.13
CA PRO A 70 -6.19 -20.40 -2.88
C PRO A 70 -6.19 -21.40 -4.06
N ALA A 71 -6.30 -22.70 -3.76
CA ALA A 71 -6.20 -23.75 -4.78
C ALA A 71 -7.23 -23.61 -5.92
N TRP A 72 -8.47 -23.20 -5.60
CA TRP A 72 -9.52 -22.96 -6.59
C TRP A 72 -9.17 -21.83 -7.56
N LEU A 73 -8.42 -20.81 -7.11
CA LEU A 73 -7.99 -19.69 -7.94
C LEU A 73 -6.80 -20.09 -8.82
N LYS A 74 -5.86 -20.89 -8.31
CA LYS A 74 -4.74 -21.42 -9.11
C LYS A 74 -5.20 -22.30 -10.27
N ALA A 75 -6.28 -23.06 -10.08
CA ALA A 75 -6.83 -23.95 -11.11
C ALA A 75 -7.46 -23.21 -12.30
N LEU A 76 -7.85 -21.94 -12.09
CA LEU A 76 -8.49 -21.10 -13.11
C LEU A 76 -7.50 -20.19 -13.85
N LEU A 77 -6.31 -19.96 -13.29
CA LEU A 77 -5.34 -19.01 -13.82
C LEU A 77 -4.19 -19.71 -14.59
N PRO A 78 -3.80 -19.22 -15.77
CA PRO A 78 -2.58 -19.67 -16.43
C PRO A 78 -1.36 -19.45 -15.52
N LYS A 79 -0.34 -20.30 -15.61
CA LYS A 79 0.88 -20.16 -14.78
C LYS A 79 1.59 -18.80 -14.97
N SER A 80 1.42 -18.16 -16.12
CA SER A 80 1.92 -16.82 -16.43
C SER A 80 1.11 -15.67 -15.80
N ALA A 81 -0.08 -15.94 -15.26
CA ALA A 81 -1.01 -14.95 -14.70
C ALA A 81 -0.86 -14.74 -13.19
N LEU A 82 0.12 -15.38 -12.55
CA LEU A 82 0.30 -15.41 -11.09
C LEU A 82 1.21 -14.29 -10.59
N THR A 83 1.16 -13.13 -11.23
CA THR A 83 1.92 -11.95 -10.86
C THR A 83 1.00 -10.82 -10.40
N ILE A 84 1.45 -10.08 -9.39
CA ILE A 84 0.85 -8.83 -8.94
C ILE A 84 1.89 -7.74 -9.12
N GLU A 85 1.55 -6.71 -9.88
CA GLU A 85 2.36 -5.50 -9.99
C GLU A 85 2.02 -4.57 -8.84
N GLU A 86 3.04 -4.09 -8.12
CA GLU A 86 2.94 -3.05 -7.10
C GLU A 86 3.69 -1.81 -7.56
N LYS A 87 2.99 -0.69 -7.67
CA LYS A 87 3.58 0.63 -7.87
C LYS A 87 3.33 1.46 -6.62
N ALA A 88 4.38 1.96 -5.99
CA ALA A 88 4.28 2.78 -4.78
C ALA A 88 4.97 4.12 -4.96
N TRP A 89 4.32 5.17 -4.47
CA TRP A 89 4.79 6.55 -4.41
C TRP A 89 4.82 6.96 -2.95
N ASN A 90 6.01 7.11 -2.39
CA ASN A 90 6.21 7.54 -1.01
C ASN A 90 6.70 8.99 -0.98
N SER A 91 5.80 9.92 -0.64
CA SER A 91 6.11 11.32 -0.38
C SER A 91 5.55 11.70 0.99
N TYR A 92 6.17 11.12 2.03
CA TYR A 92 5.76 11.32 3.42
C TYR A 92 5.50 12.81 3.72
N PRO A 93 4.34 13.20 4.29
CA PRO A 93 3.36 12.37 5.01
C PRO A 93 2.20 11.83 4.14
N TYR A 94 2.41 11.64 2.85
CA TYR A 94 1.47 10.94 1.98
C TYR A 94 2.13 9.75 1.27
N THR A 95 1.44 8.63 1.23
CA THR A 95 1.87 7.47 0.44
C THR A 95 0.72 6.93 -0.37
N LYS A 96 1.00 6.55 -1.61
CA LYS A 96 0.06 5.86 -2.49
C LYS A 96 0.68 4.58 -2.98
N THR A 97 -0.06 3.48 -2.90
CA THR A 97 0.36 2.18 -3.44
C THR A 97 -0.77 1.60 -4.27
N ARG A 98 -0.45 1.11 -5.46
CA ARG A 98 -1.40 0.51 -6.39
C ARG A 98 -0.95 -0.88 -6.76
N TYR A 99 -1.83 -1.84 -6.49
CA TYR A 99 -1.70 -3.23 -6.91
C TYR A 99 -2.58 -3.50 -8.12
N THR A 100 -2.02 -4.12 -9.15
CA THR A 100 -2.74 -4.56 -10.34
C THR A 100 -2.37 -5.99 -10.68
N CYS A 101 -3.33 -6.76 -11.21
CA CYS A 101 -3.06 -8.08 -11.76
C CYS A 101 -3.22 -7.99 -13.29
N PRO A 102 -2.15 -8.15 -14.09
CA PRO A 102 -2.23 -8.01 -15.54
C PRO A 102 -3.27 -8.92 -16.20
N PHE A 103 -3.54 -10.09 -15.62
CA PHE A 103 -4.52 -11.04 -16.15
C PHE A 103 -5.97 -10.68 -15.83
N ILE A 104 -6.19 -9.92 -14.74
CA ILE A 104 -7.52 -9.50 -14.32
C ILE A 104 -7.57 -7.98 -14.45
N GLU A 105 -7.75 -7.50 -15.68
CA GLU A 105 -7.70 -6.06 -16.02
C GLU A 105 -8.61 -5.18 -15.14
N LYS A 106 -9.71 -5.75 -14.61
CA LYS A 106 -10.66 -5.06 -13.74
C LYS A 106 -10.31 -5.12 -12.24
N PHE A 107 -9.26 -5.85 -11.85
CA PHE A 107 -8.83 -5.97 -10.47
C PHE A 107 -7.68 -5.01 -10.17
N SER A 108 -7.96 -4.03 -9.32
CA SER A 108 -6.96 -3.17 -8.71
C SER A 108 -7.27 -2.98 -7.23
N ILE A 109 -6.20 -2.87 -6.43
CA ILE A 109 -6.28 -2.40 -5.06
C ILE A 109 -5.44 -1.13 -5.00
N GLU A 110 -6.03 -0.05 -4.52
CA GLU A 110 -5.33 1.21 -4.30
C GLU A 110 -5.39 1.54 -2.82
N ILE A 111 -4.23 1.82 -2.24
CA ILE A 111 -4.06 2.17 -0.83
C ILE A 111 -3.45 3.55 -0.80
N GLU A 112 -4.20 4.51 -0.26
CA GLU A 112 -3.71 5.83 0.05
C GLU A 112 -3.59 5.98 1.57
N THR A 113 -2.55 6.64 2.03
CA THR A 113 -2.31 6.86 3.45
C THR A 113 -1.83 8.28 3.66
N LYS A 114 -2.45 8.97 4.62
CA LYS A 114 -2.04 10.28 5.13
C LYS A 114 -1.71 10.13 6.61
N TYR A 115 -0.62 10.76 7.04
CA TYR A 115 -0.20 10.78 8.43
C TYR A 115 -0.55 12.13 9.04
N PHE A 116 -1.22 12.11 10.19
CA PHE A 116 -1.65 13.29 10.93
C PHE A 116 -1.22 13.17 12.38
N ASP A 117 -0.90 14.30 12.99
CA ASP A 117 -0.57 14.39 14.42
C ASP A 117 -1.86 14.56 15.24
N ASP A 118 -2.76 13.58 15.11
CA ASP A 118 -4.04 13.54 15.80
C ASP A 118 -4.44 12.10 16.17
N CYS A 119 -5.58 11.94 16.83
CA CYS A 119 -6.13 10.63 17.17
C CYS A 119 -7.15 10.10 16.13
N GLY A 120 -7.03 10.52 14.87
CA GLY A 120 -7.88 10.06 13.77
C GLY A 120 -9.31 10.61 13.81
N HIS A 121 -9.50 11.87 14.24
CA HIS A 121 -10.83 12.48 14.34
C HIS A 121 -11.26 13.20 13.06
N GLN A 122 -10.32 13.54 12.17
CA GLN A 122 -10.62 14.27 10.95
C GLN A 122 -11.58 13.51 10.03
N SER A 123 -12.49 14.25 9.40
CA SER A 123 -13.44 13.73 8.40
C SER A 123 -12.93 13.98 6.99
N ASN A 124 -13.12 13.01 6.09
CA ASN A 124 -12.83 13.15 4.65
C ASN A 124 -11.42 13.67 4.31
N VAL A 125 -10.40 13.12 4.99
CA VAL A 125 -9.00 13.56 4.79
C VAL A 125 -8.48 13.35 3.36
N PHE A 126 -9.13 12.49 2.58
CA PHE A 126 -8.80 12.23 1.18
C PHE A 126 -9.59 13.08 0.17
N GLY A 127 -10.51 13.93 0.63
CA GLY A 127 -11.29 14.81 -0.26
C GLY A 127 -12.21 14.03 -1.22
N LEU A 128 -12.75 12.90 -0.77
CA LEU A 128 -13.68 12.08 -1.53
C LEU A 128 -14.97 12.86 -1.81
N PRO A 129 -15.62 12.64 -2.98
CA PRO A 129 -16.94 13.19 -3.24
C PRO A 129 -17.98 12.56 -2.32
N ASN A 130 -19.06 13.28 -2.03
CA ASN A 130 -20.12 12.83 -1.11
C ASN A 130 -20.67 11.43 -1.45
N SER A 131 -20.80 11.10 -2.74
CA SER A 131 -21.26 9.79 -3.21
C SER A 131 -20.37 8.61 -2.83
N GLU A 132 -19.11 8.87 -2.50
CA GLU A 132 -18.12 7.87 -2.05
C GLU A 132 -17.95 7.86 -0.54
N ILE A 133 -18.12 9.01 0.13
CA ILE A 133 -18.12 9.11 1.61
C ILE A 133 -19.18 8.18 2.21
N ASP A 134 -20.38 8.17 1.67
CA ASP A 134 -21.48 7.32 2.16
C ASP A 134 -21.20 5.81 2.05
N ARG A 135 -20.19 5.44 1.25
CA ARG A 135 -19.76 4.04 1.04
C ARG A 135 -18.51 3.70 1.85
N GLN A 136 -17.92 4.67 2.55
CA GLN A 136 -16.74 4.49 3.35
C GLN A 136 -17.10 3.81 4.67
N ILE A 137 -16.51 2.65 4.92
CA ILE A 137 -16.56 2.01 6.24
C ILE A 137 -15.31 2.46 7.00
N GLY A 138 -15.51 3.27 8.05
CA GLY A 138 -14.45 3.67 8.98
C GLY A 138 -14.16 2.57 9.99
N ILE A 139 -12.92 2.11 10.04
CA ILE A 139 -12.45 1.06 10.96
C ILE A 139 -11.30 1.63 11.78
N VAL A 140 -11.48 1.74 13.10
CA VAL A 140 -10.42 2.13 14.02
C VAL A 140 -9.70 0.87 14.52
N LEU A 141 -8.42 0.73 14.17
CA LEU A 141 -7.59 -0.39 14.62
C LEU A 141 -6.71 0.08 15.78
N GLY A 142 -6.97 -0.49 16.96
CA GLY A 142 -6.32 -0.10 18.22
C GLY A 142 -7.16 0.91 18.98
N LYS A 143 -7.53 0.57 20.23
CA LYS A 143 -7.93 1.56 21.21
C LYS A 143 -6.67 1.96 21.95
N ILE A 144 -6.25 3.21 21.82
CA ILE A 144 -5.33 3.79 22.80
C ILE A 144 -6.22 4.05 24.04
N PRO A 145 -5.93 3.42 25.20
CA PRO A 145 -6.70 3.62 26.42
C PRO A 145 -6.62 5.06 26.95
#